data_AF-A0A7W6J9S9-F1
#
_entry.id   AF-A0A7W6J9S9-F1
#
_cell.length_a   1.000
_cell.length_b   1.000
_cell.length_c   1.000
_cell.angle_alpha   90.00
_cell.angle_beta   90.00
_cell.angle_gamma   90.00
#
_symmetry.space_group_name_H-M   'P 1'
#
loop_
_entity.id
_entity.type
_entity.pdbx_description
1 polymer ?
#
loop_
_entity_poly.entity_id
_entity_poly.type
_entity_poly.pdbx_seq_one_letter_code
_entity_poly.pdbx_strand_id
1 'polypeptide(L)'
;MPSKVVPDDPASQEASLQTSAIVHADACNQNIGWQLEPRQWLAAKLRRAELDDQTERLATLLEAAGVDVRLQSDVVAISAVTGIVTDVGAWRPIRFLPAVAARDRRPILNALRYWIDQEADRPEYIRYAVVTSGDLVPAFGDLRTALKDLSRKISKWAKAARDDYGVEVHFRGSEFTRRTAAERGLDARFPPDVVLYHVHGNVLFQPLSKMPEQGPKSWASFLAWSHEVFGAHWKDCGRIEDPREIVKYVVKPAELLEGEKPLQPDEARWLHESLFRLNLAQPLGPFREFYGSMRQDRVKVVRVRNAQGSGGSLRLVEKSRRLVHSREEKEATEPGGCPVNLFIGVTMPMWQHTPWAEPMLLVQNYNPRPVGRAAEERLQEIYLEQMDARARWDRSGAPDPAVALSVATAWATKGGLNVTPFRAARRPSYKVHTSRLTVPTKEGGEPTGKLSLGSLGEVSKPPNPPPDDRFEIDPAFRIENLKLFEVGDRKRSA
;
A
#
# COMPACT_ATOMS: atom_id res chain seq x y z
N MET A 1 12.27 -49.84 37.57
CA MET A 1 11.03 -49.03 37.47
C MET A 1 10.79 -48.42 38.84
N PRO A 2 11.08 -47.12 39.01
CA PRO A 2 10.01 -46.15 38.93
C PRO A 2 10.32 -45.00 37.95
N SER A 3 9.25 -44.50 37.35
CA SER A 3 9.19 -43.39 36.40
C SER A 3 9.62 -42.09 37.07
N LYS A 4 10.67 -41.44 36.54
CA LYS A 4 10.96 -40.05 36.84
C LYS A 4 10.00 -39.19 36.02
N VAL A 5 8.96 -38.69 36.67
CA VAL A 5 8.15 -37.58 36.17
C VAL A 5 9.06 -36.36 36.13
N VAL A 6 9.40 -35.92 34.91
CA VAL A 6 10.06 -34.63 34.67
C VAL A 6 8.98 -33.56 34.90
N PRO A 7 9.23 -32.53 35.72
CA PRO A 7 8.26 -31.46 35.91
C PRO A 7 8.16 -30.65 34.62
N ASP A 8 6.93 -30.46 34.14
CA ASP A 8 6.59 -29.52 33.07
C ASP A 8 7.15 -28.15 33.44
N ASP A 9 8.09 -27.66 32.62
CA ASP A 9 8.66 -26.33 32.75
C ASP A 9 7.64 -25.31 32.24
N PRO A 10 7.04 -24.46 33.10
CA PRO A 10 6.06 -23.47 32.68
C PRO A 10 6.66 -22.40 31.73
N ALA A 11 7.99 -22.30 31.63
CA ALA A 11 8.66 -21.41 30.68
C ALA A 11 8.64 -21.94 29.23
N SER A 12 8.30 -23.22 29.02
CA SER A 12 8.20 -23.83 27.68
C SER A 12 6.79 -23.75 27.07
N GLN A 13 5.82 -23.18 27.79
CA GLN A 13 4.46 -22.89 27.28
C GLN A 13 4.27 -21.42 26.81
N GLU A 14 5.25 -20.53 26.97
CA GLU A 14 5.17 -19.14 26.53
C GLU A 14 5.72 -18.86 25.11
N ALA A 15 6.27 -19.87 24.42
CA ALA A 15 6.90 -19.71 23.11
C ALA A 15 6.05 -20.23 21.92
N SER A 16 4.72 -20.17 22.05
CA SER A 16 3.80 -20.35 20.92
C SER A 16 2.57 -19.44 21.14
N LEU A 17 2.79 -18.13 21.12
CA LEU A 17 1.74 -17.22 20.68
C LEU A 17 1.49 -17.51 19.19
N GLN A 18 0.73 -18.57 18.91
CA GLN A 18 -0.06 -18.63 17.69
C GLN A 18 -0.82 -17.31 17.66
N THR A 19 -0.34 -16.38 16.85
CA THR A 19 -0.89 -15.03 16.80
C THR A 19 -2.24 -15.18 16.10
N SER A 20 -3.27 -15.49 16.88
CA SER A 20 -4.61 -15.73 16.38
C SER A 20 -5.04 -14.50 15.59
N ALA A 21 -5.60 -14.74 14.41
CA ALA A 21 -6.01 -13.66 13.53
C ALA A 21 -7.06 -12.80 14.26
N ILE A 22 -6.89 -11.48 14.18
CA ILE A 22 -7.85 -10.54 14.76
C ILE A 22 -9.07 -10.47 13.83
N VAL A 23 -10.27 -10.45 14.40
CA VAL A 23 -11.50 -10.29 13.62
C VAL A 23 -11.50 -8.92 12.93
N HIS A 24 -12.00 -8.87 11.69
CA HIS A 24 -12.03 -7.64 10.88
C HIS A 24 -12.65 -6.44 11.60
N ALA A 25 -13.75 -6.67 12.32
CA ALA A 25 -14.47 -5.63 13.06
C ALA A 25 -13.60 -5.02 14.17
N ASP A 26 -12.88 -5.84 14.92
CA ASP A 26 -11.99 -5.37 15.99
C ASP A 26 -10.81 -4.57 15.43
N ALA A 27 -10.22 -5.04 14.34
CA ALA A 27 -9.17 -4.31 13.66
C ALA A 27 -9.68 -2.96 13.11
N CYS A 28 -10.92 -2.90 12.62
CA CYS A 28 -11.54 -1.64 12.23
C CYS A 28 -11.72 -0.73 13.44
N ASN A 29 -12.32 -1.22 14.53
CA ASN A 29 -12.55 -0.45 15.76
C ASN A 29 -11.26 0.15 16.32
N GLN A 30 -10.15 -0.60 16.27
CA GLN A 30 -8.84 -0.11 16.73
C GLN A 30 -8.25 0.98 15.83
N ASN A 31 -8.55 0.93 14.52
CA ASN A 31 -7.97 1.84 13.54
C ASN A 31 -8.81 3.10 13.28
N ILE A 32 -10.12 3.08 13.54
CA ILE A 32 -10.98 4.25 13.35
C ILE A 32 -10.48 5.41 14.21
N GLY A 33 -10.45 6.61 13.63
CA GLY A 33 -9.98 7.83 14.30
C GLY A 33 -8.48 7.85 14.58
N TRP A 34 -7.71 6.88 14.06
CA TRP A 34 -6.26 6.93 14.17
C TRP A 34 -5.73 8.15 13.40
N GLN A 35 -5.12 9.08 14.10
CA GLN A 35 -4.53 10.28 13.53
C GLN A 35 -3.11 10.03 12.96
N LEU A 36 -2.87 10.54 11.75
CA LEU A 36 -1.54 10.87 11.26
C LEU A 36 -1.23 12.33 11.50
N GLU A 37 0.05 12.64 11.66
CA GLU A 37 0.51 14.03 11.58
C GLU A 37 0.04 14.66 10.26
N PRO A 38 -0.65 15.83 10.29
CA PRO A 38 -1.23 16.43 9.07
C PRO A 38 -0.23 16.61 7.93
N ARG A 39 1.04 16.92 8.23
CA ARG A 39 2.11 17.00 7.23
C ARG A 39 2.40 15.64 6.58
N GLN A 40 2.41 14.56 7.36
CA GLN A 40 2.62 13.20 6.84
C GLN A 40 1.43 12.74 5.99
N TRP A 41 0.22 13.07 6.43
CA TRP A 41 -1.01 12.85 5.66
C TRP A 41 -0.97 13.59 4.31
N LEU A 42 -0.66 14.90 4.31
CA LEU A 42 -0.57 15.69 3.10
C LEU A 42 0.49 15.12 2.14
N ALA A 43 1.67 14.77 2.65
CA ALA A 43 2.71 14.14 1.83
C ALA A 43 2.25 12.80 1.24
N ALA A 44 1.48 12.01 1.97
CA ALA A 44 0.90 10.77 1.44
C ALA A 44 -0.18 11.03 0.38
N LYS A 45 -1.03 12.05 0.60
CA LYS A 45 -2.06 12.49 -0.35
C LYS A 45 -1.44 12.97 -1.66
N LEU A 46 -0.40 13.80 -1.60
CA LEU A 46 0.33 14.29 -2.78
C LEU A 46 1.01 13.14 -3.55
N ARG A 47 1.65 12.19 -2.85
CA ARG A 47 2.22 11.00 -3.51
C ARG A 47 1.17 10.13 -4.20
N ARG A 48 -0.04 10.03 -3.64
CA ARG A 48 -1.14 9.30 -4.27
C ARG A 48 -1.62 10.03 -5.52
N ALA A 49 -1.84 11.35 -5.43
CA ALA A 49 -2.22 12.16 -6.59
C ALA A 49 -1.20 12.08 -7.73
N GLU A 50 0.10 12.09 -7.42
CA GLU A 50 1.17 11.88 -8.40
C GLU A 50 1.07 10.50 -9.07
N LEU A 51 0.86 9.44 -8.31
CA LEU A 51 0.70 8.09 -8.87
C LEU A 51 -0.55 7.98 -9.76
N ASP A 52 -1.62 8.68 -9.39
CA ASP A 52 -2.86 8.72 -10.17
C ASP A 52 -2.64 9.48 -11.50
N ASP A 53 -1.98 10.65 -11.48
CA ASP A 53 -1.61 11.40 -12.69
C ASP A 53 -0.71 10.58 -13.63
N GLN A 54 0.34 9.97 -13.09
CA GLN A 54 1.23 9.10 -13.86
C GLN A 54 0.47 7.90 -14.47
N THR A 55 -0.52 7.37 -13.75
CA THR A 55 -1.37 6.28 -14.25
C THR A 55 -2.26 6.77 -15.39
N GLU A 56 -2.89 7.93 -15.26
CA GLU A 56 -3.71 8.54 -16.33
C GLU A 56 -2.89 8.79 -17.60
N ARG A 57 -1.68 9.34 -17.47
CA ARG A 57 -0.78 9.59 -18.61
C ARG A 57 -0.40 8.30 -19.34
N LEU A 58 -0.05 7.25 -18.61
CA LEU A 58 0.28 5.94 -19.19
C LEU A 58 -0.95 5.25 -19.79
N ALA A 59 -2.12 5.38 -19.18
CA ALA A 59 -3.37 4.85 -19.71
C ALA A 59 -3.73 5.50 -21.05
N THR A 60 -3.59 6.82 -21.15
CA THR A 60 -3.80 7.56 -22.40
C THR A 60 -2.84 7.12 -23.51
N LEU A 61 -1.56 6.89 -23.20
CA LEU A 61 -0.59 6.36 -24.18
C LEU A 61 -0.97 4.97 -24.69
N LEU A 62 -1.41 4.09 -23.79
CA LEU A 62 -1.84 2.74 -24.13
C LEU A 62 -3.12 2.72 -24.97
N GLU A 63 -4.11 3.54 -24.62
CA GLU A 63 -5.35 3.67 -25.38
C GLU A 63 -5.12 4.27 -26.77
N ALA A 64 -4.21 5.24 -26.90
CA ALA A 64 -3.76 5.75 -28.20
C ALA A 64 -3.13 4.65 -29.07
N ALA A 65 -2.59 3.59 -28.46
CA ALA A 65 -2.05 2.42 -29.16
C ALA A 65 -3.08 1.28 -29.37
N GLY A 66 -4.34 1.51 -29.01
CA GLY A 66 -5.44 0.55 -29.12
C GLY A 66 -5.50 -0.49 -27.99
N VAL A 67 -4.82 -0.27 -26.87
CA VAL A 67 -4.97 -1.10 -25.67
C VAL A 67 -6.06 -0.51 -24.80
N ASP A 68 -7.14 -1.26 -24.61
CA ASP A 68 -8.17 -0.91 -23.62
C ASP A 68 -7.54 -0.97 -22.21
N VAL A 69 -7.63 0.14 -21.45
CA VAL A 69 -7.03 0.28 -20.12
C VAL A 69 -8.07 0.60 -19.05
N ARG A 70 -8.96 1.55 -19.31
CA ARG A 70 -10.00 1.99 -18.36
C ARG A 70 -11.17 1.02 -18.34
N LEU A 71 -11.59 0.62 -17.14
CA LEU A 71 -12.83 -0.11 -16.93
C LEU A 71 -13.92 0.88 -16.53
N GLN A 72 -15.11 0.74 -17.14
CA GLN A 72 -16.28 1.40 -16.60
C GLN A 72 -16.60 0.78 -15.23
N SER A 73 -16.62 1.62 -14.19
CA SER A 73 -16.96 1.23 -12.83
C SER A 73 -18.11 2.09 -12.35
N ASP A 74 -19.16 1.42 -11.89
CA ASP A 74 -20.30 1.98 -11.18
C ASP A 74 -20.09 1.95 -9.66
N VAL A 75 -18.87 1.62 -9.20
CA VAL A 75 -18.52 1.57 -7.79
C VAL A 75 -17.94 2.89 -7.32
N VAL A 76 -18.54 3.43 -6.26
CA VAL A 76 -18.01 4.57 -5.49
C VAL A 76 -17.54 4.10 -4.11
N ALA A 77 -16.61 4.86 -3.55
CA ALA A 77 -16.19 4.75 -2.16
C ALA A 77 -16.74 5.95 -1.38
N ILE A 78 -17.56 5.68 -0.37
CA ILE A 78 -18.13 6.71 0.50
C ILE A 78 -17.40 6.65 1.84
N SER A 79 -16.85 7.78 2.26
CA SER A 79 -16.28 7.92 3.59
C SER A 79 -17.36 7.73 4.64
N ALA A 80 -17.20 6.73 5.51
CA ALA A 80 -18.27 6.34 6.43
C ALA A 80 -18.56 7.40 7.49
N VAL A 81 -17.59 8.27 7.82
CA VAL A 81 -17.75 9.32 8.84
C VAL A 81 -17.97 10.68 8.20
N THR A 82 -17.16 11.05 7.21
CA THR A 82 -17.25 12.39 6.56
C THR A 82 -18.28 12.44 5.43
N GLY A 83 -18.80 11.30 4.97
CA GLY A 83 -19.79 11.23 3.90
C GLY A 83 -19.26 11.57 2.50
N ILE A 84 -17.97 11.85 2.35
CA ILE A 84 -17.39 12.21 1.04
C ILE A 84 -17.43 11.00 0.11
N VAL A 85 -18.07 11.20 -1.04
CA VAL A 85 -18.13 10.22 -2.13
C VAL A 85 -16.92 10.42 -3.04
N THR A 86 -16.26 9.33 -3.44
CA THR A 86 -15.14 9.35 -4.38
C THR A 86 -15.27 8.18 -5.34
N ASP A 87 -15.02 8.44 -6.62
CA ASP A 87 -15.02 7.39 -7.62
C ASP A 87 -13.89 6.39 -7.37
N VAL A 88 -14.21 5.10 -7.50
CA VAL A 88 -13.18 4.06 -7.47
C VAL A 88 -12.71 3.86 -8.90
N GLY A 89 -11.59 4.52 -9.25
CA GLY A 89 -10.95 4.35 -10.54
C GLY A 89 -10.67 2.87 -10.83
N ALA A 90 -11.24 2.37 -11.92
CA ALA A 90 -11.11 0.98 -12.30
C ALA A 90 -10.15 0.84 -13.48
N TRP A 91 -8.95 0.38 -13.15
CA TRP A 91 -7.89 0.10 -14.11
C TRP A 91 -7.85 -1.40 -14.40
N ARG A 92 -7.67 -1.77 -15.68
CA ARG A 92 -7.26 -3.14 -16.04
C ARG A 92 -5.93 -3.50 -15.37
N PRO A 93 -5.66 -4.78 -15.09
CA PRO A 93 -4.49 -5.22 -14.33
C PRO A 93 -3.18 -5.17 -15.15
N ILE A 94 -2.79 -3.96 -15.59
CA ILE A 94 -1.56 -3.70 -16.33
C ILE A 94 -0.44 -3.38 -15.33
N ARG A 95 0.61 -4.19 -15.34
CA ARG A 95 1.60 -4.28 -14.24
C ARG A 95 2.53 -3.08 -14.10
N PHE A 96 2.66 -2.25 -15.13
CA PHE A 96 3.48 -1.04 -15.09
C PHE A 96 2.65 0.24 -14.88
N LEU A 97 1.32 0.15 -14.75
CA LEU A 97 0.51 1.28 -14.29
C LEU A 97 0.77 1.51 -12.79
N PRO A 98 1.22 2.71 -12.37
CA PRO A 98 1.67 2.95 -11.00
C PRO A 98 0.63 2.65 -9.92
N ALA A 99 -0.62 3.08 -10.10
CA ALA A 99 -1.70 2.82 -9.15
C ALA A 99 -2.03 1.33 -9.04
N VAL A 100 -2.08 0.61 -10.17
CA VAL A 100 -2.31 -0.84 -10.23
C VAL A 100 -1.16 -1.60 -9.56
N ALA A 101 0.08 -1.26 -9.91
CA ALA A 101 1.27 -1.87 -9.33
C ALA A 101 1.34 -1.64 -7.82
N ALA A 102 0.99 -0.43 -7.36
CA ALA A 102 0.95 -0.09 -5.93
C ALA A 102 -0.11 -0.89 -5.16
N ARG A 103 -1.29 -1.10 -5.76
CA ARG A 103 -2.36 -1.94 -5.21
C ARG A 103 -1.92 -3.39 -5.12
N ASP A 104 -1.42 -3.96 -6.22
CA ASP A 104 -1.12 -5.37 -6.34
C ASP A 104 0.09 -5.79 -5.49
N ARG A 105 1.08 -4.90 -5.30
CA ARG A 105 2.26 -5.19 -4.45
C ARG A 105 1.99 -5.07 -2.96
N ARG A 106 0.97 -4.31 -2.53
CA ARG A 106 0.78 -4.00 -1.11
C ARG A 106 0.54 -5.27 -0.27
N PRO A 107 -0.29 -6.23 -0.70
CA PRO A 107 -0.49 -7.47 0.05
C PRO A 107 0.79 -8.28 0.22
N ILE A 108 1.59 -8.44 -0.84
CA ILE A 108 2.83 -9.23 -0.77
C ILE A 108 3.89 -8.54 0.08
N LEU A 109 4.01 -7.20 -0.01
CA LEU A 109 4.92 -6.42 0.83
C LEU A 109 4.55 -6.51 2.32
N ASN A 110 3.27 -6.36 2.66
CA ASN A 110 2.82 -6.48 4.04
C ASN A 110 3.04 -7.91 4.57
N ALA A 111 2.71 -8.92 3.77
CA ALA A 111 2.92 -10.31 4.14
C ALA A 111 4.40 -10.63 4.34
N LEU A 112 5.28 -10.13 3.46
CA LEU A 112 6.71 -10.35 3.56
C LEU A 112 7.30 -9.70 4.81
N ARG A 113 6.88 -8.45 5.13
CA ARG A 113 7.27 -7.78 6.37
C ARG A 113 6.84 -8.54 7.60
N TYR A 114 5.57 -8.94 7.67
CA TYR A 114 5.06 -9.74 8.77
C TYR A 114 5.81 -11.07 8.90
N TRP A 115 6.05 -11.77 7.79
CA TRP A 115 6.76 -13.04 7.80
C TRP A 115 8.19 -12.88 8.32
N ILE A 116 8.94 -11.88 7.84
CA ILE A 116 10.27 -11.56 8.36
C ILE A 116 10.19 -11.26 9.86
N ASP A 117 9.25 -10.41 10.28
CA ASP A 117 9.20 -9.94 11.66
C ASP A 117 8.71 -11.00 12.66
N GLN A 118 7.89 -11.97 12.24
CA GLN A 118 7.12 -12.83 13.16
C GLN A 118 7.23 -14.34 12.90
N GLU A 119 7.59 -14.77 11.68
CA GLU A 119 7.50 -16.17 11.27
C GLU A 119 8.83 -16.77 10.81
N ALA A 120 9.78 -15.93 10.38
CA ALA A 120 11.07 -16.38 9.93
C ALA A 120 11.90 -16.91 11.10
N ASP A 121 12.50 -18.09 10.95
CA ASP A 121 13.31 -18.76 11.99
C ASP A 121 14.50 -17.89 12.44
N ARG A 122 15.08 -17.08 11.53
CA ARG A 122 16.27 -16.23 11.82
C ARG A 122 16.31 -14.96 10.97
N PRO A 123 15.45 -13.96 11.26
CA PRO A 123 15.29 -12.78 10.43
C PRO A 123 16.54 -11.91 10.31
N GLU A 124 17.46 -11.99 11.26
CA GLU A 124 18.74 -11.27 11.25
C GLU A 124 19.72 -11.75 10.18
N TYR A 125 19.55 -12.96 9.65
CA TYR A 125 20.36 -13.51 8.57
C TYR A 125 19.70 -13.41 7.19
N ILE A 126 18.52 -12.80 7.11
CA ILE A 126 17.85 -12.58 5.83
C ILE A 126 18.61 -11.49 5.05
N ARG A 127 18.98 -11.82 3.82
CA ARG A 127 19.77 -10.99 2.92
C ARG A 127 19.07 -10.82 1.60
N TYR A 128 19.45 -9.79 0.86
CA TYR A 128 18.99 -9.63 -0.50
C TYR A 128 20.13 -9.42 -1.48
N ALA A 129 19.90 -9.85 -2.71
CA ALA A 129 20.82 -9.67 -3.82
C ALA A 129 20.08 -9.19 -5.05
N VAL A 130 20.83 -8.52 -5.91
CA VAL A 130 20.37 -8.12 -7.24
C VAL A 130 21.10 -8.96 -8.28
N VAL A 131 20.33 -9.69 -9.07
CA VAL A 131 20.80 -10.38 -10.27
C VAL A 131 20.47 -9.52 -11.47
N THR A 132 21.39 -9.35 -12.40
CA THR A 132 21.15 -8.58 -13.62
C THR A 132 21.25 -9.50 -14.84
N SER A 133 20.39 -9.32 -15.85
CA SER A 133 20.56 -10.01 -17.12
C SER A 133 21.82 -9.46 -17.80
N GLY A 134 22.66 -10.35 -18.34
CA GLY A 134 23.86 -9.89 -19.07
C GLY A 134 23.50 -9.09 -20.31
N ASP A 135 22.46 -9.53 -21.03
CA ASP A 135 22.02 -8.88 -22.25
C ASP A 135 21.04 -7.74 -21.99
N LEU A 136 21.27 -6.65 -22.72
CA LEU A 136 20.37 -5.51 -22.86
C LEU A 136 19.39 -5.81 -23.98
N VAL A 137 18.13 -5.43 -23.78
CA VAL A 137 17.06 -5.64 -24.76
C VAL A 137 16.68 -4.29 -25.36
N PRO A 138 16.94 -4.04 -26.66
CA PRO A 138 16.42 -2.86 -27.33
C PRO A 138 14.89 -2.82 -27.26
N ALA A 139 14.30 -1.62 -27.27
CA ALA A 139 12.87 -1.46 -27.48
C ALA A 139 12.43 -2.26 -28.72
N PHE A 140 11.25 -2.90 -28.64
CA PHE A 140 10.74 -3.85 -29.64
C PHE A 140 11.49 -5.19 -29.75
N GLY A 141 12.50 -5.44 -28.90
CA GLY A 141 13.18 -6.72 -28.78
C GLY A 141 12.41 -7.77 -27.95
N ASP A 142 13.06 -8.90 -27.65
CA ASP A 142 12.45 -10.01 -26.91
C ASP A 142 12.62 -9.88 -25.37
N LEU A 143 11.99 -8.84 -24.81
CA LEU A 143 12.02 -8.56 -23.37
C LEU A 143 11.39 -9.69 -22.55
N ARG A 144 10.36 -10.32 -23.10
CA ARG A 144 9.63 -11.40 -22.45
C ARG A 144 10.52 -12.62 -22.23
N THR A 145 11.28 -13.04 -23.23
CA THR A 145 12.21 -14.17 -23.09
C THR A 145 13.33 -13.82 -22.11
N ALA A 146 13.90 -12.62 -22.18
CA ALA A 146 14.91 -12.16 -21.21
C ALA A 146 14.42 -12.25 -19.75
N LEU A 147 13.20 -11.78 -19.47
CA LEU A 147 12.57 -11.90 -18.14
C LEU A 147 12.37 -13.36 -17.72
N LYS A 148 11.90 -14.22 -18.63
CA LYS A 148 11.68 -15.65 -18.36
C LYS A 148 12.99 -16.40 -18.13
N ASP A 149 14.04 -16.06 -18.86
CA ASP A 149 15.33 -16.74 -18.78
C ASP A 149 16.05 -16.37 -17.50
N LEU A 150 16.05 -15.08 -17.12
CA LEU A 150 16.55 -14.68 -15.80
C LEU A 150 15.77 -15.37 -14.67
N SER A 151 14.44 -15.40 -14.77
CA SER A 151 13.57 -16.09 -13.82
C SER A 151 13.92 -17.58 -13.68
N ARG A 152 14.07 -18.29 -14.80
CA ARG A 152 14.46 -19.71 -14.84
C ARG A 152 15.86 -19.93 -14.27
N LYS A 153 16.81 -19.05 -14.58
CA LYS A 153 18.19 -19.10 -14.07
C LYS A 153 18.21 -18.94 -12.55
N ILE A 154 17.45 -17.96 -12.01
CA ILE A 154 17.29 -17.77 -10.55
C ILE A 154 16.66 -19.01 -9.90
N SER A 155 15.65 -19.63 -10.51
CA SER A 155 15.04 -20.85 -9.94
C SER A 155 16.01 -22.04 -9.88
N LYS A 156 16.84 -22.23 -10.92
CA LYS A 156 17.87 -23.28 -10.91
C LYS A 156 18.94 -22.99 -9.86
N TRP A 157 19.42 -21.74 -9.80
CA TRP A 157 20.36 -21.28 -8.78
C TRP A 157 19.79 -21.48 -7.37
N ALA A 158 18.53 -21.11 -7.11
CA ALA A 158 17.90 -21.25 -5.80
C ALA A 158 17.88 -22.69 -5.31
N LYS A 159 17.61 -23.65 -6.21
CA LYS A 159 17.66 -25.07 -5.88
C LYS A 159 19.08 -25.51 -5.50
N ALA A 160 20.08 -25.18 -6.33
CA ALA A 160 21.47 -25.54 -6.05
C ALA A 160 22.02 -24.84 -4.80
N ALA A 161 21.65 -23.58 -4.57
CA ALA A 161 22.01 -22.83 -3.36
C ALA A 161 21.52 -23.54 -2.09
N ARG A 162 20.30 -24.09 -2.12
CA ARG A 162 19.77 -24.89 -1.01
C ARG A 162 20.51 -26.22 -0.86
N ASP A 163 20.64 -26.97 -1.94
CA ASP A 163 21.17 -28.35 -1.90
C ASP A 163 22.68 -28.37 -1.55
N ASP A 164 23.47 -27.45 -2.11
CA ASP A 164 24.93 -27.48 -1.99
C ASP A 164 25.45 -26.62 -0.83
N TYR A 165 24.79 -25.49 -0.57
CA TYR A 165 25.22 -24.47 0.40
C TYR A 165 24.29 -24.30 1.59
N GLY A 166 23.11 -24.93 1.61
CA GLY A 166 22.13 -24.74 2.68
C GLY A 166 21.57 -23.31 2.73
N VAL A 167 21.42 -22.65 1.57
CA VAL A 167 20.85 -21.31 1.46
C VAL A 167 19.45 -21.39 0.85
N GLU A 168 18.44 -20.95 1.60
CA GLU A 168 17.05 -20.95 1.18
C GLU A 168 16.65 -19.61 0.54
N VAL A 169 15.82 -19.67 -0.50
CA VAL A 169 15.33 -18.48 -1.21
C VAL A 169 13.85 -18.30 -0.93
N HIS A 170 13.47 -17.11 -0.45
CA HIS A 170 12.12 -16.81 0.04
C HIS A 170 11.31 -15.95 -0.94
N PHE A 171 11.96 -15.17 -1.80
CA PHE A 171 11.24 -14.29 -2.72
C PHE A 171 12.09 -13.92 -3.94
N ARG A 172 11.43 -13.70 -5.08
CA ARG A 172 11.99 -13.04 -6.25
C ARG A 172 11.06 -11.96 -6.78
N GLY A 173 11.56 -10.74 -6.93
CA GLY A 173 10.96 -9.66 -7.72
C GLY A 173 11.73 -9.45 -9.02
N SER A 174 11.04 -9.26 -10.14
CA SER A 174 11.63 -8.88 -11.43
C SER A 174 11.36 -7.40 -11.69
N GLU A 175 12.43 -6.67 -12.04
CA GLU A 175 12.36 -5.27 -12.46
C GLU A 175 13.21 -5.07 -13.71
N PHE A 176 13.09 -3.92 -14.35
CA PHE A 176 14.01 -3.49 -15.40
C PHE A 176 14.17 -1.98 -15.38
N THR A 177 15.31 -1.53 -15.91
CA THR A 177 15.57 -0.11 -16.16
C THR A 177 15.38 0.22 -17.64
N ARG A 178 14.85 1.40 -17.95
CA ARG A 178 14.68 1.91 -19.32
C ARG A 178 15.50 3.18 -19.51
N ARG A 179 16.49 3.15 -20.40
CA ARG A 179 17.38 4.28 -20.71
C ARG A 179 17.90 4.20 -22.13
N THR A 180 18.29 5.31 -22.73
CA THR A 180 18.96 5.33 -24.04
C THR A 180 20.36 4.71 -23.96
N ALA A 181 20.94 4.38 -25.12
CA ALA A 181 22.33 3.94 -25.20
C ALA A 181 23.29 5.03 -24.69
N ALA A 182 23.03 6.30 -25.03
CA ALA A 182 23.80 7.45 -24.56
C ALA A 182 23.78 7.59 -23.03
N GLU A 183 22.59 7.50 -22.42
CA GLU A 183 22.45 7.54 -20.96
C GLU A 183 23.17 6.38 -20.23
N ARG A 184 23.47 5.30 -20.96
CA ARG A 184 24.24 4.15 -20.46
C ARG A 184 25.72 4.19 -20.86
N GLY A 185 26.15 5.16 -21.67
CA GLY A 185 27.51 5.23 -22.22
C GLY A 185 27.83 4.06 -23.17
N LEU A 186 26.85 3.62 -23.97
CA LEU A 186 26.94 2.46 -24.86
C LEU A 186 26.90 2.84 -26.35
N ASP A 187 27.24 4.08 -26.68
CA ASP A 187 27.22 4.63 -28.04
C ASP A 187 28.12 3.89 -29.02
N ALA A 188 29.16 3.22 -28.52
CA ALA A 188 30.05 2.38 -29.31
C ALA A 188 29.40 1.05 -29.75
N ARG A 189 28.32 0.61 -29.08
CA ARG A 189 27.64 -0.67 -29.32
C ARG A 189 26.24 -0.50 -29.92
N PHE A 190 25.55 0.59 -29.58
CA PHE A 190 24.20 0.89 -30.05
C PHE A 190 24.14 2.35 -30.50
N PRO A 191 23.27 2.71 -31.47
CA PRO A 191 23.01 4.11 -31.77
C PRO A 191 22.57 4.86 -30.50
N PRO A 192 23.05 6.11 -30.27
CA PRO A 192 22.87 6.83 -29.01
C PRO A 192 21.42 6.94 -28.53
N ASP A 193 20.47 7.05 -29.47
CA ASP A 193 19.06 7.24 -29.20
C ASP A 193 18.27 5.93 -28.99
N VAL A 194 18.89 4.77 -29.18
CA VAL A 194 18.21 3.48 -28.97
C VAL A 194 17.87 3.32 -27.50
N VAL A 195 16.59 3.06 -27.20
CA VAL A 195 16.13 2.75 -25.85
C VAL A 195 16.48 1.30 -25.52
N LEU A 196 17.14 1.09 -24.38
CA LEU A 196 17.62 -0.19 -23.90
C LEU A 196 17.00 -0.53 -22.53
N TYR A 197 16.40 -1.71 -22.48
CA TYR A 197 15.84 -2.33 -21.29
C TYR A 197 16.87 -3.26 -20.66
N HIS A 198 17.12 -3.10 -19.36
CA HIS A 198 18.03 -3.97 -18.62
C HIS A 198 17.27 -4.69 -17.52
N VAL A 199 17.20 -6.01 -17.58
CA VAL A 199 16.40 -6.81 -16.66
C VAL A 199 17.17 -7.10 -15.39
N HIS A 200 16.51 -7.00 -14.25
CA HIS A 200 17.04 -7.32 -12.94
C HIS A 200 16.10 -8.23 -12.14
N GLY A 201 16.66 -9.00 -11.23
CA GLY A 201 15.97 -9.87 -10.29
C GLY A 201 16.42 -9.54 -8.87
N ASN A 202 15.51 -9.05 -8.04
CA ASN A 202 15.71 -8.85 -6.61
C ASN A 202 15.37 -10.15 -5.88
N VAL A 203 16.34 -10.76 -5.20
CA VAL A 203 16.21 -12.08 -4.58
C VAL A 203 16.40 -11.95 -3.08
N LEU A 204 15.48 -12.52 -2.31
CA LEU A 204 15.56 -12.63 -0.85
C LEU A 204 15.96 -14.05 -0.44
N PHE A 205 16.97 -14.19 0.40
CA PHE A 205 17.51 -15.48 0.78
C PHE A 205 18.12 -15.47 2.18
N GLN A 206 18.33 -16.66 2.76
CA GLN A 206 18.82 -16.86 4.11
C GLN A 206 19.63 -18.16 4.21
N PRO A 207 20.79 -18.18 4.90
CA PRO A 207 21.45 -19.42 5.27
C PRO A 207 20.65 -20.19 6.34
N LEU A 208 20.45 -21.49 6.13
CA LEU A 208 19.72 -22.37 7.04
C LEU A 208 20.51 -22.71 8.32
N SER A 209 21.83 -22.59 8.27
CA SER A 209 22.73 -22.86 9.38
C SER A 209 23.92 -21.91 9.37
N LYS A 210 24.68 -21.88 10.47
CA LYS A 210 25.94 -21.13 10.50
C LYS A 210 26.87 -21.74 9.46
N MET A 211 27.21 -20.97 8.43
CA MET A 211 28.15 -21.41 7.41
C MET A 211 29.58 -21.37 7.96
N PRO A 212 30.45 -22.33 7.59
CA PRO A 212 31.87 -22.29 7.92
C PRO A 212 32.53 -20.99 7.47
N GLU A 213 33.56 -20.54 8.19
CA GLU A 213 34.35 -19.37 7.77
C GLU A 213 35.20 -19.66 6.52
N GLN A 214 35.64 -20.92 6.39
CA GLN A 214 36.52 -21.37 5.30
C GLN A 214 36.05 -22.71 4.73
N GLY A 215 36.56 -23.07 3.56
CA GLY A 215 36.25 -24.33 2.87
C GLY A 215 35.10 -24.23 1.86
N PRO A 216 34.72 -25.36 1.25
CA PRO A 216 33.85 -25.38 0.06
C PRO A 216 32.41 -24.94 0.36
N LYS A 217 31.96 -25.03 1.61
CA LYS A 217 30.62 -24.60 2.05
C LYS A 217 30.64 -23.26 2.80
N SER A 218 31.72 -22.50 2.73
CA SER A 218 31.80 -21.19 3.39
C SER A 218 30.95 -20.14 2.67
N TRP A 219 30.67 -19.03 3.36
CA TRP A 219 29.98 -17.89 2.75
C TRP A 219 30.73 -17.35 1.53
N ALA A 220 32.07 -17.26 1.64
CA ALA A 220 32.92 -16.80 0.54
C ALA A 220 32.80 -17.72 -0.69
N SER A 221 32.78 -19.05 -0.47
CA SER A 221 32.60 -20.03 -1.54
C SER A 221 31.21 -19.95 -2.18
N PHE A 222 30.16 -19.74 -1.39
CA PHE A 222 28.79 -19.52 -1.90
C PHE A 222 28.69 -18.26 -2.78
N LEU A 223 29.31 -17.15 -2.34
CA LEU A 223 29.33 -15.92 -3.11
C LEU A 223 30.10 -16.11 -4.42
N ALA A 224 31.29 -16.71 -4.37
CA ALA A 224 32.10 -16.98 -5.56
C ALA A 224 31.34 -17.85 -6.57
N TRP A 225 30.71 -18.93 -6.11
CA TRP A 225 29.87 -19.79 -6.95
C TRP A 225 28.65 -19.04 -7.52
N SER A 226 27.97 -18.22 -6.72
CA SER A 226 26.83 -17.42 -7.22
C SER A 226 27.27 -16.43 -8.31
N HIS A 227 28.44 -15.80 -8.13
CA HIS A 227 29.07 -14.97 -9.15
C HIS A 227 29.44 -15.79 -10.40
N GLU A 228 29.91 -17.02 -10.29
CA GLU A 228 30.19 -17.87 -11.46
C GLU A 228 28.90 -18.23 -12.21
N VAL A 229 27.85 -18.65 -11.49
CA VAL A 229 26.55 -19.04 -12.08
C VAL A 229 25.93 -17.87 -12.85
N PHE A 230 25.93 -16.67 -12.28
CA PHE A 230 25.31 -15.49 -12.90
C PHE A 230 26.27 -14.67 -13.78
N GLY A 231 27.57 -14.86 -13.63
CA GLY A 231 28.63 -13.99 -14.18
C GLY A 231 28.85 -12.74 -13.33
N ALA A 232 29.38 -11.68 -13.93
CA ALA A 232 29.62 -10.38 -13.29
C ALA A 232 28.34 -9.66 -12.79
N HIS A 233 27.17 -10.27 -12.97
CA HIS A 233 25.86 -9.67 -12.79
C HIS A 233 25.13 -10.13 -11.51
N TRP A 234 25.87 -10.46 -10.45
CA TRP A 234 25.34 -10.76 -9.12
C TRP A 234 25.91 -9.77 -8.10
N LYS A 235 25.06 -9.22 -7.23
CA LYS A 235 25.48 -8.36 -6.12
C LYS A 235 24.71 -8.75 -4.86
N ASP A 236 25.41 -9.30 -3.87
CA ASP A 236 24.90 -9.38 -2.49
C ASP A 236 24.87 -7.97 -1.91
N CYS A 237 23.67 -7.50 -1.56
CA CYS A 237 23.47 -6.17 -0.98
C CYS A 237 23.45 -6.19 0.55
N GLY A 238 23.71 -7.36 1.16
CA GLY A 238 23.77 -7.50 2.59
C GLY A 238 22.41 -7.82 3.21
N ARG A 239 22.33 -7.57 4.52
CA ARG A 239 21.11 -7.80 5.30
C ARG A 239 20.00 -6.88 4.81
N ILE A 240 18.77 -7.41 4.74
CA ILE A 240 17.62 -6.58 4.39
C ILE A 240 17.25 -5.66 5.56
N GLU A 241 17.18 -4.36 5.29
CA GLU A 241 16.67 -3.37 6.25
C GLU A 241 15.21 -3.02 5.97
N ASP A 242 14.83 -2.93 4.69
CA ASP A 242 13.47 -2.60 4.27
C ASP A 242 13.00 -3.48 3.12
N PRO A 243 12.01 -4.37 3.33
CA PRO A 243 11.45 -5.22 2.27
C PRO A 243 10.89 -4.46 1.04
N ARG A 244 10.68 -3.14 1.13
CA ARG A 244 10.35 -2.29 -0.03
C ARG A 244 11.46 -2.27 -1.09
N GLU A 245 12.72 -2.53 -0.72
CA GLU A 245 13.84 -2.60 -1.65
C GLU A 245 13.76 -3.81 -2.59
N ILE A 246 13.01 -4.83 -2.20
CA ILE A 246 12.89 -6.09 -2.94
C ILE A 246 11.56 -6.12 -3.70
N VAL A 247 10.48 -5.65 -3.08
CA VAL A 247 9.15 -5.54 -3.69
C VAL A 247 8.99 -4.17 -4.39
N LYS A 248 9.80 -3.97 -5.43
CA LYS A 248 9.82 -2.74 -6.24
C LYS A 248 8.75 -2.76 -7.34
N TYR A 249 8.59 -1.60 -7.98
CA TYR A 249 7.88 -1.53 -9.26
C TYR A 249 8.67 -2.30 -10.33
N VAL A 250 7.98 -2.84 -11.32
CA VAL A 250 8.66 -3.48 -12.45
C VAL A 250 9.55 -2.49 -13.22
N VAL A 251 9.14 -1.22 -13.27
CA VAL A 251 9.89 -0.10 -13.82
C VAL A 251 9.48 1.17 -13.08
N LYS A 252 10.40 2.12 -12.94
CA LYS A 252 10.08 3.41 -12.32
C LYS A 252 9.22 4.25 -13.28
N PRO A 253 8.12 4.89 -12.82
CA PRO A 253 7.27 5.70 -13.69
C PRO A 253 8.03 6.83 -14.40
N ALA A 254 8.98 7.48 -13.70
CA ALA A 254 9.83 8.51 -14.28
C ALA A 254 10.66 8.01 -15.49
N GLU A 255 11.13 6.76 -15.48
CA GLU A 255 11.88 6.19 -16.63
C GLU A 255 10.99 5.92 -17.86
N LEU A 256 9.67 5.93 -17.67
CA LEU A 256 8.69 5.84 -18.76
C LEU A 256 8.22 7.23 -19.23
N LEU A 257 7.95 8.14 -18.30
CA LEU A 257 7.22 9.38 -18.57
C LEU A 257 8.11 10.62 -18.71
N GLU A 258 9.36 10.54 -18.26
CA GLU A 258 10.32 11.63 -18.22
C GLU A 258 11.59 11.26 -19.04
N GLY A 259 12.51 12.21 -19.17
CA GLY A 259 13.76 12.04 -19.91
C GLY A 259 13.68 12.48 -21.36
N GLU A 260 14.80 12.31 -22.09
CA GLU A 260 14.94 12.77 -23.48
C GLU A 260 14.07 12.00 -24.46
N LYS A 261 13.78 10.72 -24.15
CA LYS A 261 12.98 9.83 -25.00
C LYS A 261 11.84 9.19 -24.18
N PRO A 262 10.78 9.95 -23.84
CA PRO A 262 9.63 9.42 -23.11
C PRO A 262 8.92 8.33 -23.92
N LEU A 263 8.25 7.43 -23.21
CA LEU A 263 7.53 6.29 -23.77
C LEU A 263 6.50 6.75 -24.80
N GLN A 264 6.54 6.15 -25.99
CA GLN A 264 5.60 6.41 -27.07
C GLN A 264 4.47 5.35 -27.10
N PRO A 265 3.32 5.62 -27.74
CA PRO A 265 2.18 4.68 -27.75
C PRO A 265 2.53 3.26 -28.25
N ASP A 266 3.28 3.15 -29.34
CA ASP A 266 3.73 1.88 -29.92
C ASP A 266 4.64 1.09 -28.96
N GLU A 267 5.62 1.75 -28.33
CA GLU A 267 6.48 1.16 -27.32
C GLU A 267 5.68 0.75 -26.06
N ALA A 268 4.68 1.56 -25.65
CA ALA A 268 3.81 1.26 -24.52
C ALA A 268 2.99 -0.03 -24.76
N ARG A 269 2.46 -0.20 -25.98
CA ARG A 269 1.77 -1.43 -26.38
C ARG A 269 2.71 -2.63 -26.40
N TRP A 270 3.88 -2.51 -27.02
CA TRP A 270 4.88 -3.58 -27.02
C TRP A 270 5.29 -3.98 -25.60
N LEU A 271 5.46 -3.01 -24.70
CA LEU A 271 5.78 -3.25 -23.30
C LEU A 271 4.63 -3.99 -22.58
N HIS A 272 3.39 -3.57 -22.81
CA HIS A 272 2.21 -4.24 -22.27
C HIS A 272 2.13 -5.71 -22.72
N GLU A 273 2.30 -5.97 -24.01
CA GLU A 273 2.28 -7.33 -24.57
C GLU A 273 3.44 -8.19 -24.03
N SER A 274 4.63 -7.60 -23.90
CA SER A 274 5.82 -8.26 -23.34
C SER A 274 5.60 -8.72 -21.89
N LEU A 275 4.94 -7.89 -21.07
CA LEU A 275 4.70 -8.15 -19.65
C LEU A 275 3.41 -8.93 -19.37
N PHE A 276 2.53 -9.06 -20.35
CA PHE A 276 1.23 -9.69 -20.20
C PHE A 276 1.36 -11.10 -19.59
N ARG A 277 0.59 -11.39 -18.54
CA ARG A 277 0.58 -12.69 -17.82
C ARG A 277 1.94 -13.17 -17.27
N LEU A 278 2.94 -12.29 -17.13
CA LEU A 278 4.18 -12.65 -16.43
C LEU A 278 4.00 -12.56 -14.92
N ASN A 279 4.64 -13.48 -14.19
CA ASN A 279 4.73 -13.42 -12.73
C ASN A 279 6.00 -12.69 -12.29
N LEU A 280 5.87 -11.38 -12.10
CA LEU A 280 6.98 -10.49 -11.78
C LEU A 280 7.32 -10.43 -10.28
N ALA A 281 6.45 -10.92 -9.40
CA ALA A 281 6.69 -10.95 -7.96
C ALA A 281 6.27 -12.32 -7.42
N GLN A 282 7.26 -13.15 -7.08
CA GLN A 282 7.06 -14.55 -6.78
C GLN A 282 7.55 -14.90 -5.37
N PRO A 283 6.63 -15.28 -4.46
CA PRO A 283 7.00 -15.99 -3.23
C PRO A 283 7.68 -17.32 -3.55
N LEU A 284 8.72 -17.66 -2.79
CA LEU A 284 9.50 -18.90 -2.88
C LEU A 284 9.71 -19.49 -1.48
N GLY A 285 10.14 -20.75 -1.42
CA GLY A 285 10.48 -21.44 -0.16
C GLY A 285 9.39 -21.34 0.91
N PRO A 286 9.77 -21.24 2.20
CA PRO A 286 8.84 -21.08 3.32
C PRO A 286 7.90 -19.88 3.22
N PHE A 287 8.33 -18.76 2.63
CA PHE A 287 7.45 -17.59 2.46
C PHE A 287 6.31 -17.88 1.48
N ARG A 288 6.52 -18.72 0.46
CA ARG A 288 5.45 -19.17 -0.42
C ARG A 288 4.39 -19.97 0.32
N GLU A 289 4.81 -20.84 1.23
CA GLU A 289 3.92 -21.67 2.05
C GLU A 289 3.09 -20.79 2.97
N PHE A 290 3.72 -19.87 3.70
CA PHE A 290 3.04 -18.86 4.51
C PHE A 290 2.06 -18.00 3.69
N TYR A 291 2.50 -17.45 2.55
CA TYR A 291 1.63 -16.63 1.71
C TYR A 291 0.45 -17.44 1.13
N GLY A 292 0.66 -18.74 0.90
CA GLY A 292 -0.36 -19.69 0.48
C GLY A 292 -1.38 -20.00 1.57
N SER A 293 -0.93 -20.24 2.81
CA SER A 293 -1.82 -20.54 3.95
C SER A 293 -2.75 -19.37 4.25
N MET A 294 -2.27 -18.12 4.14
CA MET A 294 -3.12 -16.93 4.29
C MET A 294 -4.38 -16.94 3.41
N ARG A 295 -4.29 -17.51 2.21
CA ARG A 295 -5.46 -17.65 1.32
C ARG A 295 -6.43 -18.72 1.83
N GLN A 296 -5.91 -19.84 2.31
CA GLN A 296 -6.67 -20.96 2.87
C GLN A 296 -7.39 -20.52 4.15
N ASP A 297 -6.68 -19.85 5.04
CA ASP A 297 -7.17 -19.35 6.33
C ASP A 297 -8.05 -18.10 6.18
N ARG A 298 -8.17 -17.57 4.96
CA ARG A 298 -8.91 -16.35 4.63
C ARG A 298 -8.49 -15.14 5.45
N VAL A 299 -7.19 -15.00 5.71
CA VAL A 299 -6.61 -13.86 6.44
C VAL A 299 -5.88 -12.90 5.49
N LYS A 300 -5.62 -11.69 5.97
CA LYS A 300 -4.78 -10.66 5.32
C LYS A 300 -3.88 -10.00 6.36
N VAL A 301 -2.68 -9.57 5.96
CA VAL A 301 -1.81 -8.77 6.84
C VAL A 301 -2.18 -7.30 6.72
N VAL A 302 -2.55 -6.68 7.84
CA VAL A 302 -2.91 -5.26 7.93
C VAL A 302 -2.16 -4.61 9.08
N ARG A 303 -1.88 -3.31 8.96
CA ARG A 303 -1.36 -2.51 10.06
C ARG A 303 -2.49 -2.15 11.02
N VAL A 304 -2.36 -2.53 12.28
CA VAL A 304 -3.34 -2.26 13.34
C VAL A 304 -2.70 -1.33 14.37
N ARG A 305 -3.45 -0.31 14.81
CA ARG A 305 -3.02 0.64 15.84
C ARG A 305 -2.72 -0.10 17.14
N ASN A 306 -1.59 0.21 17.76
CA ASN A 306 -1.23 -0.39 19.04
C ASN A 306 -2.12 0.18 20.16
N ALA A 307 -2.51 -0.66 21.13
CA ALA A 307 -3.33 -0.24 22.27
C ALA A 307 -2.68 0.88 23.10
N GLN A 308 -1.34 0.92 23.20
CA GLN A 308 -0.61 1.97 23.91
C GLN A 308 -0.50 3.31 23.13
N GLY A 309 -1.14 3.44 21.96
CA GLY A 309 -1.24 4.69 21.21
C GLY A 309 0.03 5.11 20.42
N SER A 310 1.16 4.41 20.59
CA SER A 310 2.39 4.64 19.84
C SER A 310 2.43 3.80 18.55
N GLY A 311 1.90 4.36 17.47
CA GLY A 311 1.98 3.76 16.14
C GLY A 311 1.12 2.52 15.93
N GLY A 312 1.56 1.62 15.05
CA GLY A 312 0.85 0.38 14.76
C GLY A 312 1.77 -0.71 14.24
N SER A 313 1.37 -1.95 14.46
CA SER A 313 2.08 -3.18 14.12
C SER A 313 1.34 -3.96 13.04
N LEU A 314 2.04 -4.83 12.31
CA LEU A 314 1.40 -5.73 11.36
C LEU A 314 0.74 -6.88 12.12
N ARG A 315 -0.49 -7.23 11.72
CA ARG A 315 -1.28 -8.32 12.30
C ARG A 315 -1.98 -9.09 11.20
N LEU A 316 -2.20 -10.39 11.44
CA LEU A 316 -3.15 -11.18 10.68
C LEU A 316 -4.57 -10.75 11.05
N VAL A 317 -5.37 -10.43 10.04
CA VAL A 317 -6.75 -10.01 10.18
C VAL A 317 -7.63 -10.89 9.30
N GLU A 318 -8.69 -11.43 9.86
CA GLU A 318 -9.67 -12.22 9.11
C GLU A 318 -10.31 -11.37 8.00
N LYS A 319 -10.48 -11.95 6.82
CA LYS A 319 -11.24 -11.28 5.76
C LYS A 319 -12.72 -11.32 6.13
N SER A 320 -13.34 -10.14 6.18
CA SER A 320 -14.78 -10.02 6.37
C SER A 320 -15.54 -10.91 5.38
N ARG A 321 -16.60 -11.56 5.86
CA ARG A 321 -17.54 -12.28 4.99
C ARG A 321 -18.45 -11.23 4.33
N ARG A 322 -18.84 -11.45 3.06
CA ARG A 322 -19.87 -10.62 2.43
C ARG A 322 -21.15 -10.68 3.26
N LEU A 323 -21.82 -9.55 3.40
CA LEU A 323 -23.13 -9.48 4.05
C LEU A 323 -24.14 -10.31 3.25
N VAL A 324 -24.98 -11.06 3.96
CA VAL A 324 -25.89 -12.08 3.39
C VAL A 324 -26.97 -11.46 2.49
N HIS A 325 -27.41 -10.23 2.79
CA HIS A 325 -28.45 -9.51 2.04
C HIS A 325 -28.13 -9.35 0.54
N SER A 326 -26.85 -9.32 0.17
CA SER A 326 -26.42 -9.28 -1.24
C SER A 326 -26.72 -10.54 -2.06
N ARG A 327 -27.11 -11.66 -1.42
CA ARG A 327 -27.27 -12.97 -2.09
C ARG A 327 -28.72 -13.34 -2.38
N GLU A 328 -29.65 -12.95 -1.53
CA GLU A 328 -31.08 -13.36 -1.62
C GLU A 328 -31.91 -12.46 -2.55
N GLU A 329 -31.46 -11.24 -2.85
CA GLU A 329 -32.25 -10.26 -3.61
C GLU A 329 -32.08 -10.28 -5.13
N LYS A 330 -31.25 -11.17 -5.68
CA LYS A 330 -31.23 -11.40 -7.14
C LYS A 330 -32.60 -11.84 -7.68
N GLU A 331 -33.51 -12.28 -6.81
CA GLU A 331 -34.84 -12.77 -7.15
C GLU A 331 -35.93 -11.68 -7.13
N ALA A 332 -35.65 -10.48 -6.61
CA ALA A 332 -36.65 -9.43 -6.40
C ALA A 332 -36.50 -8.21 -7.35
N THR A 333 -35.90 -8.39 -8.53
CA THR A 333 -35.77 -7.30 -9.51
C THR A 333 -36.96 -7.28 -10.46
N GLU A 334 -37.60 -6.12 -10.62
CA GLU A 334 -38.48 -5.89 -11.78
C GLU A 334 -37.73 -6.16 -13.09
N PRO A 335 -38.39 -6.65 -14.16
CA PRO A 335 -37.71 -6.98 -15.40
C PRO A 335 -37.15 -5.70 -16.05
N GLY A 336 -35.83 -5.48 -15.92
CA GLY A 336 -35.07 -4.49 -16.71
C GLY A 336 -34.31 -3.39 -15.95
N GLY A 337 -34.43 -3.29 -14.61
CA GLY A 337 -33.71 -2.27 -13.84
C GLY A 337 -32.34 -2.74 -13.31
N CYS A 338 -31.29 -1.90 -13.43
CA CYS A 338 -30.02 -2.16 -12.75
C CYS A 338 -30.17 -1.86 -11.25
N PRO A 339 -29.83 -2.79 -10.34
CA PRO A 339 -29.93 -2.56 -8.90
C PRO A 339 -29.03 -1.40 -8.44
N VAL A 340 -29.62 -0.40 -7.77
CA VAL A 340 -28.92 0.78 -7.20
C VAL A 340 -28.52 0.57 -5.74
N ASN A 341 -27.56 1.33 -5.22
CA ASN A 341 -27.10 1.28 -3.83
C ASN A 341 -26.66 -0.12 -3.35
N LEU A 342 -26.06 -0.92 -4.21
CA LEU A 342 -25.58 -2.24 -3.84
C LEU A 342 -24.34 -2.14 -2.95
N PHE A 343 -24.48 -2.49 -1.67
CA PHE A 343 -23.38 -2.45 -0.73
C PHE A 343 -22.41 -3.62 -0.93
N ILE A 344 -21.20 -3.32 -1.39
CA ILE A 344 -20.17 -4.33 -1.70
C ILE A 344 -19.39 -4.72 -0.43
N GLY A 345 -19.11 -3.74 0.43
CA GLY A 345 -18.46 -3.97 1.72
C GLY A 345 -17.71 -2.75 2.26
N VAL A 346 -17.00 -2.98 3.37
CA VAL A 346 -16.30 -1.94 4.14
C VAL A 346 -14.79 -2.17 4.10
N THR A 347 -14.01 -1.12 3.83
CA THR A 347 -12.55 -1.18 3.89
C THR A 347 -12.05 -1.15 5.34
N MET A 348 -10.78 -1.49 5.55
CA MET A 348 -10.10 -1.05 6.76
C MET A 348 -10.08 0.48 6.81
N PRO A 349 -10.05 1.12 8.00
CA PRO A 349 -9.93 2.57 8.09
C PRO A 349 -8.69 3.10 7.36
N MET A 350 -8.84 4.18 6.61
CA MET A 350 -7.80 4.80 5.79
C MET A 350 -7.83 6.32 5.92
N TRP A 351 -6.69 6.95 5.68
CA TRP A 351 -6.52 8.41 5.66
C TRP A 351 -6.83 9.01 4.28
N GLN A 352 -8.04 8.79 3.78
CA GLN A 352 -8.41 9.19 2.42
C GLN A 352 -8.60 10.71 2.32
N HIS A 353 -9.53 11.26 3.10
CA HIS A 353 -9.93 12.67 3.00
C HIS A 353 -9.45 13.55 4.14
N THR A 354 -9.13 12.97 5.30
CA THR A 354 -8.64 13.71 6.48
C THR A 354 -7.38 13.06 7.08
N PRO A 355 -6.65 13.76 7.96
CA PRO A 355 -5.56 13.19 8.76
C PRO A 355 -5.97 12.09 9.74
N TRP A 356 -7.26 11.78 9.88
CA TRP A 356 -7.77 10.71 10.73
C TRP A 356 -8.33 9.57 9.88
N ALA A 357 -8.09 8.33 10.29
CA ALA A 357 -8.51 7.17 9.53
C ALA A 357 -10.01 6.90 9.70
N GLU A 358 -10.73 6.76 8.59
CA GLU A 358 -12.13 6.34 8.56
C GLU A 358 -12.32 5.19 7.56
N PRO A 359 -13.30 4.29 7.78
CA PRO A 359 -13.58 3.23 6.82
C PRO A 359 -14.27 3.81 5.58
N MET A 360 -14.03 3.18 4.42
CA MET A 360 -14.74 3.47 3.18
C MET A 360 -15.81 2.42 2.93
N LEU A 361 -17.02 2.87 2.64
CA LEU A 361 -18.14 2.04 2.18
C LEU A 361 -18.06 1.92 0.66
N LEU A 362 -17.92 0.70 0.14
CA LEU A 362 -17.91 0.44 -1.29
C LEU A 362 -19.34 0.17 -1.75
N VAL A 363 -19.87 1.03 -2.62
CA VAL A 363 -21.26 0.98 -3.07
C VAL A 363 -21.30 1.00 -4.59
N GLN A 364 -22.02 0.07 -5.18
CA GLN A 364 -22.25 -0.01 -6.62
C GLN A 364 -23.57 0.66 -6.99
N ASN A 365 -23.58 1.42 -8.09
CA ASN A 365 -24.72 2.20 -8.58
C ASN A 365 -25.30 3.12 -7.49
N TYR A 366 -24.43 3.86 -6.79
CA TYR A 366 -24.86 4.74 -5.71
C TYR A 366 -25.80 5.84 -6.23
N ASN A 367 -26.98 5.92 -5.61
CA ASN A 367 -27.98 6.94 -5.84
C ASN A 367 -28.47 7.47 -4.49
N PRO A 368 -28.19 8.73 -4.13
CA PRO A 368 -28.64 9.32 -2.86
C PRO A 368 -30.13 9.66 -2.84
N ARG A 369 -30.81 9.56 -3.98
CA ARG A 369 -32.25 9.79 -4.15
C ARG A 369 -32.87 8.58 -4.87
N PRO A 370 -32.81 7.38 -4.27
CA PRO A 370 -33.39 6.20 -4.86
C PRO A 370 -34.92 6.35 -4.90
N VAL A 371 -35.54 5.69 -5.85
CA VAL A 371 -37.00 5.55 -5.92
C VAL A 371 -37.32 4.08 -5.76
N GLY A 372 -38.28 3.78 -4.88
CA GLY A 372 -38.76 2.43 -4.67
C GLY A 372 -38.15 1.78 -3.42
N ARG A 373 -38.98 0.97 -2.76
CA ARG A 373 -38.74 0.44 -1.42
C ARG A 373 -37.39 -0.29 -1.27
N ALA A 374 -37.06 -1.21 -2.18
CA ALA A 374 -35.81 -1.96 -2.09
C ALA A 374 -34.54 -1.10 -2.29
N ALA A 375 -34.65 -0.02 -3.07
CA ALA A 375 -33.54 0.91 -3.28
C ALA A 375 -33.34 1.85 -2.08
N GLU A 376 -34.44 2.23 -1.43
CA GLU A 376 -34.46 2.98 -0.17
C GLU A 376 -33.93 2.14 1.00
N GLU A 377 -34.35 0.88 1.14
CA GLU A 377 -33.87 -0.05 2.16
C GLU A 377 -32.34 -0.23 2.06
N ARG A 378 -31.81 -0.41 0.85
CA ARG A 378 -30.35 -0.50 0.62
C ARG A 378 -29.61 0.81 0.94
N LEU A 379 -30.22 1.96 0.70
CA LEU A 379 -29.65 3.24 1.12
C LEU A 379 -29.65 3.38 2.66
N GLN A 380 -30.69 2.89 3.33
CA GLN A 380 -30.75 2.87 4.78
C GLN A 380 -29.64 1.99 5.38
N GLU A 381 -29.28 0.86 4.76
CA GLU A 381 -28.12 0.07 5.19
C GLU A 381 -26.83 0.88 5.18
N ILE A 382 -26.60 1.67 4.13
CA ILE A 382 -25.44 2.57 4.03
C ILE A 382 -25.46 3.58 5.19
N TYR A 383 -26.61 4.19 5.49
CA TYR A 383 -26.73 5.13 6.60
C TYR A 383 -26.51 4.49 7.97
N LEU A 384 -27.01 3.27 8.20
CA LEU A 384 -26.76 2.54 9.44
C LEU A 384 -25.27 2.28 9.67
N GLU A 385 -24.55 1.89 8.62
CA GLU A 385 -23.09 1.71 8.68
C GLU A 385 -22.36 3.04 8.91
N GLN A 386 -22.82 4.16 8.33
CA GLN A 386 -22.28 5.50 8.61
C GLN A 386 -22.51 5.91 10.08
N MET A 387 -23.71 5.65 10.62
CA MET A 387 -24.03 5.95 12.02
C MET A 387 -23.16 5.14 12.99
N ASP A 388 -22.97 3.85 12.73
CA ASP A 388 -22.11 2.99 13.54
C ASP A 388 -20.62 3.38 13.40
N ALA A 389 -20.16 3.72 12.20
CA ALA A 389 -18.81 4.26 12.00
C ALA A 389 -18.61 5.58 12.75
N ARG A 390 -19.61 6.47 12.75
CA ARG A 390 -19.59 7.74 13.51
C ARG A 390 -19.51 7.49 15.01
N ALA A 391 -20.32 6.58 15.55
CA ALA A 391 -20.27 6.25 16.97
C ALA A 391 -18.89 5.70 17.41
N ARG A 392 -18.25 4.90 16.56
CA ARG A 392 -16.88 4.40 16.78
C ARG A 392 -15.83 5.52 16.69
N TRP A 393 -16.01 6.43 15.74
CA TRP A 393 -15.16 7.61 15.58
C TRP A 393 -15.19 8.48 16.84
N ASP A 394 -16.37 8.80 17.36
CA ASP A 394 -16.51 9.60 18.57
C ASP A 394 -15.88 8.90 19.78
N ARG A 395 -16.10 7.58 19.93
CA ARG A 395 -15.49 6.76 21.00
C ARG A 395 -13.96 6.73 20.92
N SER A 396 -13.38 6.86 19.73
CA SER A 396 -11.93 6.88 19.54
C SER A 396 -11.27 8.19 20.01
N GLY A 397 -12.07 9.23 20.30
CA GLY A 397 -11.59 10.57 20.65
C GLY A 397 -11.12 11.40 19.45
N ALA A 398 -11.53 11.01 18.24
CA ALA A 398 -11.30 11.82 17.04
C ALA A 398 -12.15 13.10 17.07
N PRO A 399 -11.71 14.19 16.43
CA PRO A 399 -12.46 15.45 16.43
C PRO A 399 -13.76 15.32 15.64
N ASP A 400 -14.69 16.26 15.84
CA ASP A 400 -15.89 16.31 15.00
C ASP A 400 -15.51 16.31 13.49
N PRO A 401 -16.25 15.60 12.62
CA PRO A 401 -15.91 15.48 11.19
C PRO A 401 -15.74 16.83 10.49
N ALA A 402 -16.50 17.85 10.85
CA ALA A 402 -16.35 19.20 10.28
C ALA A 402 -14.99 19.81 10.66
N VAL A 403 -14.51 19.57 11.89
CA VAL A 403 -13.18 19.99 12.34
C VAL A 403 -12.08 19.18 11.64
N ALA A 404 -12.26 17.87 11.46
CA ALA A 404 -11.30 17.05 10.73
C ALA A 404 -11.13 17.54 9.27
N LEU A 405 -12.23 17.91 8.63
CA LEU A 405 -12.26 18.47 7.28
C LEU A 405 -11.66 19.87 7.20
N SER A 406 -11.92 20.73 8.19
CA SER A 406 -11.32 22.07 8.21
C SER A 406 -9.79 22.00 8.34
N VAL A 407 -9.27 21.07 9.16
CA VAL A 407 -7.82 20.78 9.23
C VAL A 407 -7.31 20.26 7.89
N ALA A 408 -8.01 19.31 7.27
CA ALA A 408 -7.62 18.76 5.98
C ALA A 408 -7.53 19.85 4.89
N THR A 409 -8.52 20.75 4.84
CA THR A 409 -8.57 21.89 3.91
C THR A 409 -7.47 22.90 4.18
N ALA A 410 -7.24 23.26 5.45
CA ALA A 410 -6.18 24.19 5.84
C ALA A 410 -4.79 23.70 5.41
N TRP A 411 -4.53 22.39 5.52
CA TRP A 411 -3.27 21.79 5.07
C TRP A 411 -3.20 21.59 3.56
N ALA A 412 -4.34 21.38 2.88
CA ALA A 412 -4.38 21.19 1.43
C ALA A 412 -4.23 22.49 0.63
N THR A 413 -4.62 23.65 1.18
CA THR A 413 -4.38 24.95 0.54
C THR A 413 -2.88 25.32 0.60
N LYS A 414 -2.38 26.10 -0.37
CA LYS A 414 -0.94 26.42 -0.57
C LYS A 414 -0.19 26.97 0.67
N GLY A 415 -0.89 27.31 1.76
CA GLY A 415 -0.32 27.72 3.05
C GLY A 415 0.02 26.58 4.02
N GLY A 416 -0.32 25.32 3.73
CA GLY A 416 -0.17 24.17 4.65
C GLY A 416 1.25 23.91 5.17
N LEU A 417 2.29 24.32 4.43
CA LEU A 417 3.68 24.23 4.89
C LEU A 417 4.04 25.29 5.97
N ASN A 418 3.24 26.35 6.08
CA ASN A 418 3.34 27.41 7.09
C ASN A 418 2.28 27.30 8.20
N VAL A 419 1.44 26.26 8.19
CA VAL A 419 0.47 26.02 9.26
C VAL A 419 1.20 25.43 10.46
N THR A 420 1.32 26.21 11.54
CA THR A 420 1.73 25.68 12.84
C THR A 420 0.69 24.65 13.27
N PRO A 421 1.08 23.39 13.57
CA PRO A 421 0.12 22.39 14.02
C PRO A 421 -0.55 22.93 15.29
N PHE A 422 -1.88 22.96 15.30
CA PHE A 422 -2.67 23.09 16.54
C PHE A 422 -2.22 21.95 17.44
N ARG A 423 -1.29 22.22 18.34
CA ARG A 423 -0.87 21.25 19.35
C ARG A 423 -2.13 20.99 20.17
N ALA A 424 -2.67 19.77 20.06
CA ALA A 424 -3.61 19.25 21.04
C ALA A 424 -3.03 19.60 22.42
N ALA A 425 -3.82 20.30 23.24
CA ALA A 425 -3.38 20.79 24.53
C ALA A 425 -2.74 19.64 25.32
N ARG A 426 -1.41 19.64 25.40
CA ARG A 426 -0.68 18.75 26.29
C ARG A 426 -1.23 19.01 27.69
N ARG A 427 -1.71 17.97 28.37
CA ARG A 427 -2.02 18.02 29.81
C ARG A 427 -0.87 18.73 30.53
N PRO A 428 -1.14 19.63 31.50
CA PRO A 428 -0.09 20.43 32.14
C PRO A 428 0.89 19.51 32.87
N SER A 429 2.03 19.22 32.24
CA SER A 429 3.18 18.66 32.94
C SER A 429 3.85 19.82 33.65
N TYR A 430 3.80 19.83 34.98
CA TYR A 430 4.55 20.79 35.80
C TYR A 430 6.02 20.75 35.39
N LYS A 431 6.57 21.89 34.93
CA LYS A 431 7.99 22.04 34.68
C LYS A 431 8.67 22.38 36.00
N VAL A 432 9.49 21.47 36.50
CA VAL A 432 10.46 21.76 37.56
C VAL A 432 11.56 22.63 36.94
N HIS A 433 11.72 23.85 37.43
CA HIS A 433 12.87 24.69 37.11
C HIS A 433 14.04 24.23 37.97
N THR A 434 15.02 23.55 37.37
CA THR A 434 16.35 23.45 37.97
C THR A 434 17.19 24.63 37.48
N SER A 435 17.46 25.54 38.41
CA SER A 435 18.22 26.76 38.24
C SER A 435 19.73 26.50 38.09
N ARG A 436 20.37 27.27 37.18
CA ARG A 436 21.79 27.67 37.09
C ARG A 436 22.78 26.62 36.53
N LEU A 437 23.78 26.98 35.71
CA LEU A 437 24.79 28.04 35.91
C LEU A 437 25.10 28.92 34.69
N THR A 438 25.32 30.19 34.99
CA THR A 438 25.90 31.27 34.19
C THR A 438 27.39 31.05 33.96
N VAL A 439 27.86 31.09 32.71
CA VAL A 439 29.21 31.55 32.34
C VAL A 439 29.11 32.35 31.03
N PRO A 440 29.71 33.56 30.94
CA PRO A 440 29.64 34.41 29.75
C PRO A 440 30.78 34.08 28.76
N THR A 441 30.48 34.08 27.46
CA THR A 441 31.51 34.22 26.42
C THR A 441 31.18 35.44 25.56
N LYS A 442 32.17 36.33 25.51
CA LYS A 442 32.20 37.56 24.75
C LYS A 442 32.62 37.30 23.30
N GLU A 443 32.12 38.19 22.45
CA GLU A 443 32.73 38.78 21.24
C GLU A 443 32.91 37.93 19.97
N GLY A 444 32.23 38.39 18.91
CA GLY A 444 32.90 38.66 17.62
C GLY A 444 32.34 37.95 16.39
N GLY A 445 31.62 38.69 15.54
CA GLY A 445 31.51 38.39 14.11
C GLY A 445 30.11 38.46 13.50
N GLU A 446 29.72 39.63 12.99
CA GLU A 446 28.74 39.72 11.88
C GLU A 446 29.38 39.20 10.59
N PRO A 447 28.58 38.65 9.66
CA PRO A 447 28.31 39.46 8.47
C PRO A 447 26.86 39.39 7.95
N THR A 448 26.35 40.58 7.70
CA THR A 448 25.55 41.03 6.54
C THR A 448 25.24 40.02 5.43
N GLY A 449 23.95 39.91 5.10
CA GLY A 449 23.46 39.20 3.91
C GLY A 449 21.95 39.36 3.70
N LYS A 450 21.47 40.59 3.47
CA LYS A 450 20.11 40.85 2.98
C LYS A 450 20.09 40.64 1.46
N LEU A 451 19.27 39.70 0.97
CA LEU A 451 18.83 39.69 -0.41
C LEU A 451 17.32 39.95 -0.47
N SER A 452 16.99 40.96 -1.27
CA SER A 452 15.68 41.56 -1.46
C SER A 452 14.78 40.69 -2.34
N LEU A 453 13.52 40.56 -1.93
CA LEU A 453 12.47 39.91 -2.69
C LEU A 453 11.86 40.94 -3.67
N GLY A 454 12.21 40.79 -4.94
CA GLY A 454 11.68 41.61 -6.04
C GLY A 454 10.22 41.27 -6.37
N SER A 455 9.50 42.32 -6.74
CA SER A 455 8.10 42.40 -7.15
C SER A 455 7.61 41.31 -8.11
N LEU A 456 6.47 40.69 -7.80
CA LEU A 456 5.60 40.03 -8.77
C LEU A 456 4.18 40.58 -8.62
N GLY A 457 3.60 40.93 -9.77
CA GLY A 457 2.44 41.79 -9.94
C GLY A 457 1.11 41.27 -9.38
N GLU A 458 0.19 42.22 -9.27
CA GLU A 458 -1.21 42.03 -8.91
C GLU A 458 -1.88 40.97 -9.80
N VAL A 459 -2.44 39.94 -9.17
CA VAL A 459 -3.36 39.00 -9.80
C VAL A 459 -4.73 39.19 -9.16
N SER A 460 -5.72 39.36 -10.03
CA SER A 460 -7.15 39.61 -9.77
C SER A 460 -7.77 38.70 -8.70
N LYS A 461 -8.65 39.30 -7.87
CA LYS A 461 -9.47 38.61 -6.85
C LYS A 461 -10.28 37.43 -7.45
N PRO A 462 -10.37 36.28 -6.76
CA PRO A 462 -11.29 35.21 -7.14
C PRO A 462 -12.75 35.59 -6.82
N PRO A 463 -13.75 35.04 -7.54
CA PRO A 463 -15.16 35.28 -7.30
C PRO A 463 -15.65 34.64 -6.00
N ASN A 464 -16.69 35.23 -5.41
CA ASN A 464 -17.30 34.78 -4.16
C ASN A 464 -17.83 33.34 -4.24
N PRO A 465 -17.74 32.56 -3.15
CA PRO A 465 -18.37 31.25 -3.07
C PRO A 465 -19.91 31.37 -3.11
N PRO A 466 -20.62 30.34 -3.61
CA PRO A 466 -22.08 30.29 -3.58
C PRO A 466 -22.59 30.24 -2.13
N PRO A 467 -23.84 30.70 -1.87
CA PRO A 467 -24.40 30.76 -0.53
C PRO A 467 -24.61 29.37 0.09
N ASP A 468 -24.51 29.36 1.41
CA ASP A 468 -24.58 28.25 2.37
C ASP A 468 -25.97 27.58 2.37
N ASP A 469 -26.17 26.57 1.52
CA ASP A 469 -27.36 25.70 1.56
C ASP A 469 -27.24 24.73 2.74
N ARG A 470 -27.70 25.19 3.91
CA ARG A 470 -27.90 24.34 5.07
C ARG A 470 -29.06 23.39 4.78
N PHE A 471 -28.83 22.10 4.94
CA PHE A 471 -29.86 21.08 4.90
C PHE A 471 -30.90 21.35 6.00
N GLU A 472 -32.10 21.79 5.61
CA GLU A 472 -33.26 21.81 6.51
C GLU A 472 -33.83 20.39 6.58
N ILE A 473 -33.86 19.83 7.79
CA ILE A 473 -34.58 18.59 8.09
C ILE A 473 -36.07 18.90 7.92
N ASP A 474 -36.78 18.06 7.17
CA ASP A 474 -38.23 18.18 6.98
C ASP A 474 -38.93 18.34 8.35
N PRO A 475 -39.65 19.46 8.60
CA PRO A 475 -40.32 19.69 9.87
C PRO A 475 -41.43 18.67 10.18
N ALA A 476 -41.82 17.83 9.21
CA ALA A 476 -42.71 16.69 9.42
C ALA A 476 -41.99 15.43 9.97
N PHE A 477 -40.66 15.40 10.00
CA PHE A 477 -39.90 14.27 10.52
C PHE A 477 -40.02 14.16 12.05
N ARG A 478 -40.76 13.15 12.52
CA ARG A 478 -40.81 12.78 13.93
C ARG A 478 -39.93 11.56 14.18
N ILE A 479 -38.97 11.70 15.10
CA ILE A 479 -38.04 10.63 15.51
C ILE A 479 -38.80 9.40 16.05
N GLU A 480 -40.01 9.62 16.55
CA GLU A 480 -40.95 8.63 17.09
C GLU A 480 -41.47 7.65 16.03
N ASN A 481 -41.43 8.04 14.75
CA ASN A 481 -41.85 7.19 13.62
C ASN A 481 -40.75 6.23 13.15
N LEU A 482 -39.55 6.33 13.73
CA LEU A 482 -38.43 5.45 13.44
C LEU A 482 -38.66 4.12 14.15
N LYS A 483 -39.35 3.18 13.50
CA LYS A 483 -39.35 1.78 13.92
C LYS A 483 -37.93 1.23 13.74
N LEU A 484 -37.16 1.20 14.82
CA LEU A 484 -35.92 0.43 14.87
C LEU A 484 -36.30 -1.05 14.63
N PHE A 485 -35.93 -1.57 13.47
CA PHE A 485 -36.01 -3.01 13.23
C PHE A 485 -35.05 -3.70 14.21
N GLU A 486 -35.50 -4.78 14.83
CA GLU A 486 -34.62 -5.66 15.58
C GLU A 486 -33.50 -6.11 14.62
N VAL A 487 -32.27 -5.73 14.94
CA VAL A 487 -31.07 -6.18 14.22
C VAL A 487 -31.06 -7.71 14.34
N GLY A 488 -31.48 -8.39 13.28
CA GLY A 488 -31.48 -9.85 13.25
C GLY A 488 -30.09 -10.38 13.55
N ASP A 489 -30.01 -11.37 14.44
CA ASP A 489 -28.76 -12.06 14.76
C ASP A 489 -28.05 -12.51 13.49
N ARG A 490 -26.72 -12.33 13.46
CA ARG A 490 -25.82 -12.92 12.46
C ARG A 490 -25.92 -14.45 12.53
N LYS A 491 -26.90 -15.04 11.85
CA LYS A 491 -27.09 -16.49 11.85
C LYS A 491 -25.87 -17.18 11.21
N ARG A 492 -25.30 -18.13 11.96
CA ARG A 492 -24.43 -19.17 11.40
C ARG A 492 -25.31 -20.08 10.55
N SER A 493 -24.92 -20.34 9.31
CA SER A 493 -25.46 -21.46 8.55
C SER A 493 -24.33 -22.28 7.93
N ALA A 494 -24.69 -23.56 7.71
CA ALA A 494 -23.90 -24.78 7.56
C ALA A 494 -22.58 -24.69 6.78
#